data_AF-A0A8T4DLJ4-F1
#
_entry.id   AF-A0A8T4DLJ4-F1
#
_cell.length_a   1.000
_cell.length_b   1.000
_cell.length_c   1.000
_cell.angle_alpha   90.00
_cell.angle_beta   90.00
_cell.angle_gamma   90.00
#
_symmetry.space_group_name_H-M   'P 1'
#
loop_
_entity.id
_entity.type
_entity.pdbx_description
1 polymer ?
#
loop_
_entity_poly.entity_id
_entity_poly.type
_entity_poly.pdbx_seq_one_letter_code
_entity_poly.pdbx_strand_id
1 'polypeptide(L)'
;MNAFARSWAITKLSLDVIRKDKELVMFPILSGIFSLLLMAALIIPALVFSAAAGIAGGDPAAHLMTYAVIFIIYLGLSIIATFFNVATVHTVKKRFEGGNATFGESVNYAFSRMDLILAWSLLSATVGLILNALDHVAEKLGTIGEIAMRIITSILGAAWSIMTIFVVPAMVYKGLGPIDAIKSSVTTLRKTWGESLIREFGTGFLAGMLAILGAILWFVVIMFSTALGGTAVLTALCLAFTYFVALFVFFGLVNAVFNTALYVYADTGKVPAFNEGVLNGAFRKRH
;
A
#
# COMPACT_ATOMS: atom_id res chain seq x y z
N MET A 1 14.10 -12.78 24.61
CA MET A 1 14.53 -11.74 23.65
C MET A 1 13.77 -10.45 23.94
N ASN A 2 14.46 -9.32 24.07
CA ASN A 2 13.83 -8.01 24.24
C ASN A 2 13.12 -7.58 22.93
N ALA A 3 12.11 -6.70 23.03
CA ALA A 3 11.26 -6.29 21.90
C ALA A 3 12.05 -5.72 20.70
N PHE A 4 13.12 -4.98 20.98
CA PHE A 4 14.00 -4.44 19.95
C PHE A 4 14.76 -5.54 19.17
N ALA A 5 15.35 -6.50 19.88
CA ALA A 5 16.09 -7.61 19.26
C ALA A 5 15.17 -8.48 18.38
N ARG A 6 13.91 -8.64 18.79
CA ARG A 6 12.89 -9.35 18.02
C ARG A 6 12.44 -8.58 16.78
N SER A 7 12.14 -7.29 16.93
CA SER A 7 11.81 -6.41 15.79
C SER A 7 12.92 -6.40 14.74
N TRP A 8 14.17 -6.38 15.20
CA TRP A 8 15.36 -6.48 14.36
C TRP A 8 15.47 -7.83 13.64
N ALA A 9 15.21 -8.94 14.35
CA ALA A 9 15.19 -10.28 13.76
C ALA A 9 14.12 -10.41 12.66
N ILE A 10 12.90 -9.92 12.92
CA ILE A 10 11.80 -9.92 11.94
C ILE A 10 12.13 -9.02 10.75
N THR A 11 12.80 -7.88 10.98
CA THR A 11 13.27 -6.99 9.91
C THR A 11 14.29 -7.69 9.01
N LYS A 12 15.30 -8.34 9.60
CA LYS A 12 16.30 -9.12 8.85
C LYS A 12 15.65 -10.24 8.05
N LEU A 13 14.74 -10.98 8.67
CA LEU A 13 13.96 -12.02 7.98
C LEU A 13 13.20 -11.44 6.78
N SER A 14 12.54 -10.30 6.96
CA SER A 14 11.76 -9.66 5.88
C SER A 14 12.67 -9.25 4.71
N LEU A 15 13.84 -8.67 5.01
CA LEU A 15 14.82 -8.30 3.99
C LEU A 15 15.42 -9.53 3.29
N ASP A 16 15.69 -10.61 4.03
CA ASP A 16 16.22 -11.86 3.47
C ASP A 16 15.20 -12.54 2.56
N VAL A 17 13.92 -12.54 2.94
CA VAL A 17 12.82 -13.06 2.10
C VAL A 17 12.74 -12.26 0.80
N ILE A 18 12.72 -10.92 0.87
CA ILE A 18 12.63 -10.05 -0.32
C ILE A 18 13.86 -10.21 -1.22
N ARG A 19 15.06 -10.32 -0.64
CA ARG A 19 16.29 -10.45 -1.40
C ARG A 19 16.37 -11.78 -2.16
N LYS A 20 15.80 -12.84 -1.61
CA LYS A 20 15.89 -14.20 -2.16
C LYS A 20 14.69 -14.55 -3.05
N ASP A 21 13.52 -14.00 -2.76
CA ASP A 21 12.30 -14.22 -3.53
C ASP A 21 11.97 -13.02 -4.44
N LYS A 22 12.48 -13.09 -5.68
CA LYS A 22 12.24 -12.05 -6.69
C LYS A 22 10.79 -11.99 -7.15
N GLU A 23 9.99 -13.04 -6.94
CA GLU A 23 8.58 -13.06 -7.35
C GLU A 23 7.76 -12.05 -6.54
N LEU A 24 8.16 -11.78 -5.29
CA LEU A 24 7.48 -10.83 -4.41
C LEU A 24 7.47 -9.40 -4.94
N VAL A 25 8.47 -9.01 -5.74
CA VAL A 25 8.58 -7.67 -6.32
C VAL A 25 7.58 -7.47 -7.47
N MET A 26 7.12 -8.56 -8.09
CA MET A 26 6.16 -8.49 -9.21
C MET A 26 4.79 -7.97 -8.77
N PHE A 27 4.33 -8.34 -7.57
CA PHE A 27 3.02 -7.91 -7.06
C PHE A 27 2.90 -6.38 -6.91
N PRO A 28 3.79 -5.65 -6.20
CA PRO A 28 3.70 -4.20 -6.09
C PRO A 28 3.94 -3.48 -7.43
N ILE A 29 4.79 -4.01 -8.32
CA ILE A 29 4.96 -3.42 -9.66
C ILE A 29 3.66 -3.50 -10.47
N LEU A 30 3.03 -4.68 -10.52
CA LEU A 30 1.77 -4.84 -11.23
C LEU A 30 0.65 -4.03 -10.58
N SER A 31 0.59 -3.98 -9.25
CA SER A 31 -0.31 -3.08 -8.53
C SER A 31 -0.15 -1.63 -8.97
N GLY A 32 1.09 -1.14 -9.06
CA GLY A 32 1.38 0.21 -9.55
C GLY A 32 0.95 0.42 -11.00
N ILE A 33 1.26 -0.52 -11.90
CA ILE A 33 0.88 -0.45 -13.31
C ILE A 33 -0.65 -0.40 -13.45
N PHE A 34 -1.38 -1.34 -12.84
CA PHE A 34 -2.85 -1.36 -12.90
C PHE A 34 -3.47 -0.12 -12.27
N SER A 35 -2.89 0.39 -11.19
CA SER A 35 -3.33 1.65 -10.56
C SER A 35 -3.18 2.84 -11.51
N LEU A 36 -2.03 2.96 -12.18
CA LEU A 36 -1.78 4.01 -13.18
C LEU A 36 -2.71 3.89 -14.39
N LEU A 37 -2.95 2.66 -14.88
CA LEU A 37 -3.88 2.40 -15.98
C LEU A 37 -5.31 2.79 -15.60
N LEU A 38 -5.77 2.46 -14.39
CA LEU A 38 -7.07 2.86 -13.89
C LEU A 38 -7.20 4.38 -13.82
N MET A 39 -6.18 5.06 -13.25
CA MET A 39 -6.15 6.52 -13.18
C MET A 39 -6.20 7.15 -14.57
N ALA A 40 -5.38 6.68 -15.51
CA ALA A 40 -5.37 7.18 -16.88
C ALA A 40 -6.74 6.96 -17.56
N ALA A 41 -7.33 5.77 -17.40
CA ALA A 41 -8.61 5.41 -18.00
C ALA A 41 -9.79 6.24 -17.48
N LEU A 42 -9.72 6.77 -16.26
CA LEU A 42 -10.79 7.57 -15.66
C LEU A 42 -10.54 9.08 -15.75
N ILE A 43 -9.30 9.54 -15.53
CA ILE A 43 -8.95 10.96 -15.49
C ILE A 43 -8.88 11.53 -16.91
N ILE A 44 -8.27 10.83 -17.87
CA ILE A 44 -8.08 11.37 -19.23
C ILE A 44 -9.44 11.66 -19.88
N PRO A 45 -10.41 10.74 -19.93
CA PRO A 45 -11.72 11.03 -20.51
C PRO A 45 -12.46 12.13 -19.76
N ALA A 46 -12.36 12.17 -18.42
CA ALA A 46 -12.99 13.22 -17.62
C ALA A 46 -12.44 14.62 -17.95
N LEU A 47 -11.12 14.75 -18.14
CA LEU A 47 -10.48 16.00 -18.55
C LEU A 47 -10.81 16.40 -19.99
N VAL A 48 -10.83 15.43 -20.92
CA VAL A 48 -11.20 15.69 -22.31
C VAL A 48 -12.65 16.15 -22.40
N PHE A 49 -13.56 15.49 -21.68
CA PHE A 49 -14.97 15.84 -21.65
C PHE A 49 -15.19 17.22 -21.03
N SER A 50 -14.57 17.53 -19.89
CA SER A 50 -14.72 18.84 -19.24
C SER A 50 -14.19 19.97 -20.12
N ALA A 51 -13.05 19.78 -20.78
CA ALA A 51 -12.49 20.73 -21.72
C ALA A 51 -13.38 20.92 -22.96
N ALA A 52 -13.92 19.84 -23.53
CA ALA A 52 -14.78 19.88 -24.71
C ALA A 52 -16.16 20.49 -24.43
N ALA A 53 -16.72 20.24 -23.25
CA ALA A 53 -18.05 20.71 -22.87
C ALA A 53 -18.06 22.17 -22.37
N GLY A 54 -16.90 22.82 -22.24
CA GLY A 54 -16.79 24.20 -21.75
C GLY A 54 -17.31 24.38 -20.32
N ILE A 55 -17.39 23.29 -19.55
CA ILE A 55 -17.90 23.29 -18.17
C ILE A 55 -16.86 23.98 -17.29
N ALA A 56 -17.06 25.27 -17.02
CA ALA A 56 -16.37 25.95 -15.93
C ALA A 56 -16.81 25.31 -14.60
N GLY A 57 -15.87 25.16 -13.65
CA GLY A 57 -16.00 24.33 -12.43
C GLY A 57 -17.03 24.76 -11.37
N GLY A 58 -18.22 25.24 -11.77
CA GLY A 58 -19.29 25.70 -10.88
C GLY A 58 -20.68 25.12 -11.18
N ASP A 59 -20.84 24.17 -12.12
CA ASP A 59 -22.14 23.52 -12.37
C ASP A 59 -22.42 22.42 -11.30
N PRO A 60 -23.54 22.49 -10.55
CA PRO A 60 -23.96 21.46 -9.60
C PRO A 60 -24.00 20.04 -10.17
N ALA A 61 -24.37 19.87 -11.45
CA ALA A 61 -24.38 18.55 -12.10
C ALA A 61 -22.96 18.03 -12.35
N ALA A 62 -22.00 18.92 -12.63
CA ALA A 62 -20.59 18.59 -12.76
C ALA A 62 -19.97 18.18 -11.42
N HIS A 63 -20.41 18.77 -10.31
CA HIS A 63 -19.97 18.38 -8.97
C HIS A 63 -20.36 16.94 -8.61
N LEU A 64 -21.62 16.53 -8.87
CA LEU A 64 -22.07 15.17 -8.56
C LEU A 64 -21.30 14.10 -9.36
N MET A 65 -21.06 14.37 -10.65
CA MET A 65 -20.28 13.48 -11.53
C MET A 65 -18.82 13.40 -11.09
N THR A 66 -18.24 14.50 -10.62
CA THR A 66 -16.87 14.54 -10.09
C THR A 66 -16.73 13.68 -8.84
N TYR A 67 -17.65 13.78 -7.88
CA TYR A 67 -17.62 12.92 -6.68
C TYR A 67 -17.79 11.44 -7.02
N ALA A 68 -18.65 11.10 -7.98
CA ALA A 68 -18.83 9.72 -8.44
C ALA A 68 -17.54 9.17 -9.08
N VAL A 69 -16.87 9.94 -9.94
CA VAL A 69 -15.59 9.55 -10.56
C VAL A 69 -14.50 9.37 -9.50
N ILE A 70 -14.38 10.31 -8.55
CA ILE A 70 -13.42 10.21 -7.44
C ILE A 70 -13.68 8.94 -6.61
N PHE A 71 -14.94 8.64 -6.31
CA PHE A 71 -15.28 7.42 -5.58
C PHE A 71 -14.90 6.16 -6.35
N ILE A 72 -15.19 6.09 -7.65
CA ILE A 72 -14.83 4.94 -8.49
C ILE A 72 -13.31 4.77 -8.56
N ILE A 73 -12.56 5.87 -8.68
CA ILE A 73 -11.10 5.85 -8.63
C ILE A 73 -10.63 5.28 -7.29
N TYR A 74 -11.11 5.81 -6.16
CA TYR A 74 -10.71 5.32 -4.84
C TYR A 74 -11.06 3.85 -4.61
N LEU A 75 -12.26 3.44 -5.02
CA LEU A 75 -12.70 2.04 -4.92
C LEU A 75 -11.81 1.13 -5.78
N GLY A 76 -11.59 1.48 -7.04
CA GLY A 76 -10.77 0.69 -7.96
C GLY A 76 -9.31 0.60 -7.50
N LEU A 77 -8.72 1.71 -7.04
CA LEU A 77 -7.37 1.71 -6.46
C LEU A 77 -7.30 0.84 -5.21
N SER A 78 -8.33 0.90 -4.34
CA SER A 78 -8.39 0.07 -3.15
C SER A 78 -8.49 -1.42 -3.48
N ILE A 79 -9.27 -1.79 -4.51
CA ILE A 79 -9.40 -3.17 -5.00
C ILE A 79 -8.05 -3.67 -5.51
N ILE A 80 -7.40 -2.91 -6.40
CA ILE A 80 -6.09 -3.28 -6.97
C ILE A 80 -5.05 -3.44 -5.87
N ALA A 81 -4.92 -2.45 -4.98
CA ALA A 81 -3.96 -2.49 -3.89
C ALA A 81 -4.21 -3.69 -2.95
N THR A 82 -5.47 -3.94 -2.58
CA THR A 82 -5.83 -5.06 -1.70
C THR A 82 -5.57 -6.39 -2.37
N PHE A 83 -5.90 -6.55 -3.65
CA PHE A 83 -5.68 -7.78 -4.42
C PHE A 83 -4.20 -8.19 -4.43
N PHE A 84 -3.30 -7.27 -4.78
CA PHE A 84 -1.87 -7.56 -4.80
C PHE A 84 -1.27 -7.72 -3.40
N ASN A 85 -1.83 -7.05 -2.39
CA ASN A 85 -1.44 -7.27 -0.99
C ASN A 85 -1.85 -8.68 -0.53
N VAL A 86 -3.07 -9.13 -0.83
CA VAL A 86 -3.52 -10.51 -0.55
C VAL A 86 -2.61 -11.54 -1.22
N ALA A 87 -2.24 -11.34 -2.48
CA ALA A 87 -1.32 -12.22 -3.20
C ALA A 87 0.09 -12.23 -2.57
N THR A 88 0.59 -11.07 -2.14
CA THR A 88 1.88 -10.92 -1.44
C THR A 88 1.85 -11.67 -0.11
N VAL A 89 0.84 -11.42 0.72
CA VAL A 89 0.68 -12.07 2.04
C VAL A 89 0.49 -13.58 1.90
N HIS A 90 -0.23 -14.05 0.88
CA HIS A 90 -0.35 -15.49 0.59
C HIS A 90 1.00 -16.11 0.23
N THR A 91 1.78 -15.45 -0.63
CA THR A 91 3.13 -15.91 -1.00
C THR A 91 4.00 -16.01 0.25
N VAL A 92 4.06 -14.94 1.05
CA VAL A 92 4.83 -14.88 2.30
C VAL A 92 4.40 -15.95 3.29
N LYS A 93 3.08 -16.18 3.45
CA LYS A 93 2.53 -17.27 4.26
C LYS A 93 3.08 -18.61 3.82
N LYS A 94 3.00 -18.94 2.52
CA LYS A 94 3.52 -20.18 1.98
C LYS A 94 5.03 -20.32 2.18
N ARG A 95 5.79 -19.22 2.08
CA ARG A 95 7.24 -19.22 2.40
C ARG A 95 7.51 -19.56 3.86
N PHE A 96 6.77 -18.96 4.79
CA PHE A 96 6.92 -19.23 6.23
C PHE A 96 6.48 -20.64 6.62
N GLU A 97 5.54 -21.22 5.88
CA GLU A 97 5.12 -22.63 6.03
C GLU A 97 6.12 -23.62 5.40
N GLY A 98 7.23 -23.14 4.81
CA GLY A 98 8.24 -23.98 4.15
C GLY A 98 7.85 -24.47 2.75
N GLY A 99 6.80 -23.88 2.16
CA GLY A 99 6.36 -24.13 0.78
C GLY A 99 6.81 -23.06 -0.21
N ASN A 100 6.57 -23.33 -1.50
CA ASN A 100 6.75 -22.37 -2.57
C ASN A 100 5.40 -22.09 -3.23
N ALA A 101 4.96 -20.84 -3.20
CA ALA A 101 3.85 -20.38 -4.03
C ALA A 101 4.44 -19.64 -5.22
N THR A 102 4.09 -20.08 -6.42
CA THR A 102 4.42 -19.37 -7.64
C THR A 102 3.57 -18.10 -7.75
N PHE A 103 4.05 -17.11 -8.50
CA PHE A 103 3.30 -15.90 -8.84
C PHE A 103 1.85 -16.21 -9.28
N GLY A 104 1.67 -17.17 -10.20
CA GLY A 104 0.35 -17.55 -10.72
C GLY A 104 -0.57 -18.16 -9.66
N GLU A 105 -0.03 -19.00 -8.77
CA GLU A 105 -0.81 -19.58 -7.66
C GLU A 105 -1.28 -18.50 -6.68
N SER A 106 -0.44 -17.50 -6.38
CA SER A 106 -0.81 -16.40 -5.50
C SER A 106 -1.83 -15.44 -6.12
N VAL A 107 -1.75 -15.21 -7.44
CA VAL A 107 -2.78 -14.46 -8.18
C VAL A 107 -4.11 -15.22 -8.19
N ASN A 108 -4.08 -16.53 -8.46
CA ASN A 108 -5.28 -17.38 -8.41
C ASN A 108 -5.89 -17.44 -7.01
N TYR A 109 -5.06 -17.48 -5.97
CA TYR A 109 -5.52 -17.38 -4.59
C TYR A 109 -6.24 -16.06 -4.33
N ALA A 110 -5.68 -14.93 -4.77
CA ALA A 110 -6.35 -13.64 -4.64
C ALA A 110 -7.70 -13.61 -5.39
N PHE A 111 -7.80 -14.19 -6.59
CA PHE A 111 -9.08 -14.33 -7.29
C PHE A 111 -10.11 -15.18 -6.52
N SER A 112 -9.68 -16.25 -5.86
CA SER A 112 -10.56 -17.08 -5.02
C SER A 112 -11.07 -16.36 -3.76
N ARG A 113 -10.51 -15.20 -3.42
CA ARG A 113 -10.87 -14.36 -2.27
C ARG A 113 -11.42 -12.99 -2.69
N MET A 114 -11.95 -12.91 -3.91
CA MET A 114 -12.49 -11.66 -4.45
C MET A 114 -13.63 -11.09 -3.60
N ASP A 115 -14.43 -11.95 -2.97
CA ASP A 115 -15.47 -11.58 -2.01
C ASP A 115 -14.91 -10.79 -0.82
N LEU A 116 -13.82 -11.26 -0.21
CA LEU A 116 -13.15 -10.59 0.90
C LEU A 116 -12.46 -9.31 0.45
N ILE A 117 -11.82 -9.32 -0.73
CA ILE A 117 -11.14 -8.16 -1.31
C ILE A 117 -12.16 -7.04 -1.58
N LEU A 118 -13.26 -7.34 -2.26
CA LEU A 118 -14.30 -6.36 -2.57
C LEU A 118 -14.94 -5.80 -1.29
N ALA A 119 -15.24 -6.66 -0.31
CA ALA A 119 -15.81 -6.22 0.95
C ALA A 119 -14.85 -5.31 1.73
N TRP A 120 -13.56 -5.63 1.76
CA TRP A 120 -12.53 -4.80 2.41
C TRP A 120 -12.31 -3.48 1.69
N SER A 121 -12.24 -3.51 0.36
CA SER A 121 -12.02 -2.30 -0.44
C SER A 121 -13.21 -1.36 -0.37
N LEU A 122 -14.44 -1.88 -0.35
CA LEU A 122 -15.64 -1.07 -0.14
C LEU A 122 -15.63 -0.41 1.24
N LEU A 123 -15.32 -1.16 2.30
CA LEU A 123 -15.20 -0.62 3.65
C LEU A 123 -14.12 0.46 3.72
N SER A 124 -12.94 0.19 3.19
CA SER A 124 -11.80 1.11 3.18
C SER A 124 -12.09 2.39 2.39
N ALA A 125 -12.69 2.26 1.21
CA ALA A 125 -13.11 3.39 0.39
C ALA A 125 -14.18 4.23 1.10
N THR A 126 -15.12 3.59 1.79
CA THR A 126 -16.15 4.28 2.58
C THR A 126 -15.52 5.09 3.72
N VAL A 127 -14.57 4.53 4.46
CA VAL A 127 -13.86 5.28 5.52
C VAL A 127 -13.05 6.42 4.92
N GLY A 128 -12.36 6.20 3.80
CA GLY A 128 -11.65 7.25 3.09
C GLY A 128 -12.56 8.40 2.66
N LEU A 129 -13.76 8.10 2.16
CA LEU A 129 -14.77 9.12 1.83
C LEU A 129 -15.25 9.87 3.06
N ILE A 130 -15.51 9.19 4.18
CA ILE A 130 -15.96 9.84 5.42
C ILE A 130 -14.90 10.82 5.91
N LEU A 131 -13.62 10.41 5.93
CA LEU A 131 -12.52 11.30 6.32
C LEU A 131 -12.40 12.51 5.38
N ASN A 132 -12.46 12.28 4.06
CA ASN A 132 -12.45 13.37 3.08
C ASN A 132 -13.65 14.32 3.26
N ALA A 133 -14.85 13.79 3.51
CA ALA A 133 -16.05 14.61 3.69
C ALA A 133 -15.96 15.47 4.96
N LEU A 134 -15.39 14.95 6.05
CA LEU A 134 -15.14 15.70 7.28
C LEU A 134 -14.16 16.86 7.05
N ASP A 135 -13.13 16.65 6.25
CA ASP A 135 -12.18 17.71 5.87
C ASP A 135 -12.87 18.83 5.08
N HIS A 136 -13.78 18.51 4.15
CA HIS A 136 -14.53 19.53 3.39
C HIS A 136 -15.54 20.31 4.25
N VAL A 137 -16.06 19.70 5.32
CA VAL A 137 -16.91 20.40 6.30
C VAL A 137 -16.08 21.34 7.18
N ALA A 138 -14.83 20.96 7.49
CA ALA A 138 -13.90 21.76 8.28
C ALA A 138 -13.61 23.13 7.64
N GLU A 139 -13.45 23.17 6.32
CA GLU A 139 -13.18 24.40 5.56
C GLU A 139 -14.31 25.45 5.69
N LYS A 140 -15.51 25.04 6.09
CA LYS A 140 -16.67 25.92 6.27
C LYS A 140 -16.80 26.49 7.69
N LEU A 141 -15.94 26.06 8.63
CA LEU A 141 -16.06 26.35 10.05
C LEU A 141 -15.08 27.43 10.56
N GLY A 142 -14.78 28.46 9.77
CA GLY A 142 -13.86 29.53 10.18
C GLY A 142 -12.46 29.05 10.60
N THR A 143 -11.55 29.97 10.93
CA THR A 143 -10.12 29.60 11.11
C THR A 143 -9.88 28.69 12.32
N ILE A 144 -10.64 28.86 13.42
CA ILE A 144 -10.47 28.04 14.64
C ILE A 144 -11.15 26.68 14.49
N GLY A 145 -12.33 26.62 13.87
CA GLY A 145 -13.05 25.36 13.65
C GLY A 145 -12.36 24.48 12.61
N GLU A 146 -11.74 25.07 11.59
CA GLU A 146 -10.92 24.35 10.61
C GLU A 146 -9.73 23.64 11.27
N ILE A 147 -8.97 24.34 12.14
CA ILE A 147 -7.82 23.75 12.84
C ILE A 147 -8.26 22.60 13.75
N ALA A 148 -9.32 22.80 14.54
CA ALA A 148 -9.83 21.77 15.44
C ALA A 148 -10.29 20.52 14.67
N MET A 149 -11.02 20.70 13.56
CA MET A 149 -11.48 19.60 12.73
C MET A 149 -10.32 18.87 12.04
N ARG A 150 -9.31 19.57 11.52
CA ARG A 150 -8.10 18.93 10.95
C ARG A 150 -7.35 18.09 11.98
N ILE A 151 -7.30 18.51 13.24
CA ILE A 151 -6.72 17.70 14.32
C ILE A 151 -7.54 16.42 14.53
N ILE A 152 -8.87 16.53 14.57
CA ILE A 152 -9.75 15.37 14.73
C ILE A 152 -9.63 14.41 13.54
N THR A 153 -9.70 14.91 12.30
CA THR A 153 -9.62 14.06 11.10
C THR A 153 -8.26 13.40 10.96
N SER A 154 -7.17 14.10 11.29
CA SER A 154 -5.83 13.50 11.32
C SER A 154 -5.69 12.40 12.38
N ILE A 155 -6.25 12.57 13.58
CA ILE A 155 -6.25 11.54 14.61
C ILE A 155 -7.08 10.33 14.17
N LEU A 156 -8.27 10.55 13.59
CA LEU A 156 -9.12 9.48 13.08
C LEU A 156 -8.44 8.71 11.94
N GLY A 157 -7.79 9.43 11.02
CA GLY A 157 -6.99 8.82 9.95
C GLY A 157 -5.81 8.01 10.48
N ALA A 158 -5.08 8.54 11.47
CA ALA A 158 -3.98 7.83 12.11
C ALA A 158 -4.48 6.56 12.85
N ALA A 159 -5.58 6.68 13.60
CA ALA A 159 -6.21 5.55 14.27
C ALA A 159 -6.65 4.47 13.27
N TRP A 160 -7.26 4.87 12.15
CA TRP A 160 -7.64 3.96 11.07
C TRP A 160 -6.43 3.23 10.49
N SER A 161 -5.37 3.96 10.13
CA SER A 161 -4.13 3.37 9.61
C SER A 161 -3.55 2.33 10.58
N ILE A 162 -3.45 2.68 11.86
CA ILE A 162 -2.91 1.80 12.91
C ILE A 162 -3.78 0.55 13.11
N MET A 163 -5.11 0.69 13.15
CA MET A 163 -6.02 -0.45 13.34
C MET A 163 -6.00 -1.43 12.18
N THR A 164 -5.59 -0.99 10.98
CA THR A 164 -5.74 -1.75 9.75
C THR A 164 -4.44 -2.43 9.28
N ILE A 165 -3.32 -2.20 9.98
CA ILE A 165 -1.99 -2.76 9.69
C ILE A 165 -2.03 -4.27 9.39
N PHE A 166 -2.77 -5.06 10.18
CA PHE A 166 -2.81 -6.52 10.07
C PHE A 166 -4.09 -7.07 9.45
N VAL A 167 -4.93 -6.23 8.83
CA VAL A 167 -6.19 -6.71 8.25
C VAL A 167 -5.95 -7.71 7.14
N VAL A 168 -5.07 -7.40 6.18
CA VAL A 168 -4.77 -8.33 5.08
C VAL A 168 -4.15 -9.65 5.58
N PRO A 169 -3.15 -9.65 6.48
CA PRO A 169 -2.72 -10.87 7.17
C PRO A 169 -3.86 -11.64 7.82
N ALA A 170 -4.76 -10.98 8.55
CA ALA A 170 -5.89 -11.65 9.19
C ALA A 170 -6.86 -12.28 8.18
N MET A 171 -7.17 -11.59 7.08
CA MET A 171 -8.01 -12.13 6.00
C MET A 171 -7.38 -13.37 5.36
N VAL A 172 -6.07 -13.37 5.10
CA VAL A 172 -5.37 -14.47 4.43
C VAL A 172 -5.11 -15.67 5.36
N TYR A 173 -4.76 -15.42 6.61
CA TYR A 173 -4.46 -16.51 7.55
C TYR A 173 -5.71 -17.17 8.11
N LYS A 174 -6.75 -16.36 8.40
CA LYS A 174 -7.94 -16.83 9.12
C LYS A 174 -9.21 -16.83 8.27
N GLY A 175 -9.17 -16.33 7.03
CA GLY A 175 -10.35 -16.27 6.16
C GLY A 175 -11.45 -15.34 6.70
N LEU A 176 -11.06 -14.34 7.50
CA LEU A 176 -12.02 -13.46 8.18
C LEU A 176 -12.58 -12.41 7.22
N GLY A 177 -13.85 -12.07 7.43
CA GLY A 177 -14.45 -10.88 6.81
C GLY A 177 -13.82 -9.57 7.34
N PRO A 178 -14.02 -8.43 6.64
CA PRO A 178 -13.40 -7.14 6.97
C PRO A 178 -13.49 -6.72 8.45
N ILE A 179 -14.67 -6.83 9.04
CA ILE A 179 -14.92 -6.39 10.43
C ILE A 179 -14.15 -7.27 11.42
N ASP A 180 -14.20 -8.59 11.25
CA ASP A 180 -13.50 -9.51 12.15
C ASP A 180 -11.99 -9.48 11.92
N ALA A 181 -11.54 -9.19 10.68
CA ALA A 181 -10.15 -8.94 10.37
C ALA A 181 -9.63 -7.68 11.09
N ILE A 182 -10.41 -6.59 11.19
CA ILE A 182 -10.07 -5.42 12.02
C ILE A 182 -9.95 -5.82 13.49
N LYS A 183 -10.91 -6.57 14.05
CA LYS A 183 -10.85 -7.03 15.45
C LYS A 183 -9.60 -7.87 15.72
N SER A 184 -9.28 -8.79 14.80
CA SER A 184 -8.05 -9.59 14.87
C SER A 184 -6.82 -8.69 14.77
N SER A 185 -6.83 -7.69 13.90
CA SER A 185 -5.73 -6.74 13.73
C SER A 185 -5.47 -5.95 15.02
N VAL A 186 -6.51 -5.41 15.65
CA VAL A 186 -6.41 -4.68 16.92
C VAL A 186 -5.88 -5.58 18.04
N THR A 187 -6.33 -6.83 18.11
CA THR A 187 -5.86 -7.79 19.12
C THR A 187 -4.38 -8.13 18.92
N THR A 188 -3.96 -8.36 17.68
CA THR A 188 -2.55 -8.60 17.33
C THR A 188 -1.69 -7.37 17.62
N LEU A 189 -2.18 -6.17 17.27
CA LEU A 189 -1.50 -4.92 17.54
C LEU A 189 -1.31 -4.69 19.04
N ARG A 190 -2.30 -4.97 19.89
CA ARG A 190 -2.15 -4.85 21.35
C ARG A 190 -1.04 -5.75 21.90
N LYS A 191 -0.86 -6.94 21.34
CA LYS A 191 0.23 -7.86 21.71
C LYS A 191 1.61 -7.40 21.23
N THR A 192 1.66 -6.59 20.17
CA THR A 192 2.89 -6.21 19.46
C THR A 192 3.04 -4.70 19.32
N TRP A 193 2.40 -3.92 20.20
CA TRP A 193 2.21 -2.46 20.02
C TRP A 193 3.54 -1.72 19.81
N GLY A 194 4.51 -1.98 20.70
CA GLY A 194 5.84 -1.36 20.60
C GLY A 194 6.60 -1.76 19.34
N GLU A 195 6.48 -3.01 18.89
CA GLU A 195 7.22 -3.53 17.72
C GLU A 195 6.59 -3.05 16.41
N SER A 196 5.25 -3.04 16.36
CA SER A 196 4.47 -2.61 15.20
C SER A 196 4.62 -1.12 14.97
N LEU A 197 4.44 -0.29 16.00
CA LEU A 197 4.48 1.16 15.83
C LEU A 197 5.89 1.68 15.54
N ILE A 198 6.91 1.22 16.28
CA ILE A 198 8.28 1.66 16.03
C ILE A 198 8.71 1.31 14.60
N ARG A 199 8.28 0.16 14.08
CA ARG A 199 8.60 -0.23 12.70
C ARG A 199 7.75 0.51 11.67
N GLU A 200 6.44 0.61 11.85
CA GLU A 200 5.55 1.30 10.91
C GLU A 200 5.95 2.78 10.76
N PHE A 201 6.15 3.48 11.87
CA PHE A 201 6.64 4.85 11.84
C PHE A 201 8.09 4.94 11.37
N GLY A 202 8.97 4.01 11.78
CA GLY A 202 10.38 4.02 11.38
C GLY A 202 10.57 3.77 9.88
N THR A 203 9.81 2.86 9.29
CA THR A 203 9.84 2.57 7.84
C THR A 203 9.20 3.70 7.05
N GLY A 204 8.04 4.20 7.48
CA GLY A 204 7.39 5.35 6.86
C GLY A 204 8.25 6.61 6.92
N PHE A 205 8.89 6.88 8.06
CA PHE A 205 9.83 7.99 8.22
C PHE A 205 11.05 7.85 7.30
N LEU A 206 11.67 6.66 7.24
CA LEU A 206 12.81 6.42 6.36
C LEU A 206 12.42 6.55 4.88
N ALA A 207 11.28 5.99 4.48
CA ALA A 207 10.73 6.11 3.13
C ALA A 207 10.46 7.58 2.78
N GLY A 208 9.81 8.32 3.68
CA GLY A 208 9.51 9.75 3.51
C GLY A 208 10.77 10.60 3.42
N MET A 209 11.76 10.36 4.27
CA MET A 209 13.06 11.05 4.23
C MET A 209 13.76 10.81 2.89
N LEU A 210 13.85 9.56 2.44
CA LEU A 210 14.45 9.21 1.15
C LEU A 210 13.65 9.75 -0.03
N ALA A 211 12.33 9.83 0.08
CA ALA A 211 11.48 10.46 -0.93
C ALA A 211 11.73 11.96 -1.02
N ILE A 212 11.84 12.67 0.12
CA ILE A 212 12.14 14.12 0.16
C ILE A 212 13.54 14.39 -0.39
N LEU A 213 14.56 13.65 0.07
CA LEU A 213 15.93 13.80 -0.42
C LEU A 213 16.02 13.50 -1.92
N GLY A 214 15.33 12.44 -2.37
CA GLY A 214 15.21 12.11 -3.78
C GLY A 214 14.50 13.19 -4.58
N ALA A 215 13.43 13.79 -4.06
CA ALA A 215 12.70 14.87 -4.71
C ALA A 215 13.57 16.11 -4.88
N ILE A 216 14.32 16.50 -3.84
CA ILE A 216 15.27 17.62 -3.91
C ILE A 216 16.36 17.33 -4.94
N LEU A 217 16.96 16.15 -4.89
CA LEU A 217 18.01 15.74 -5.83
C LEU A 217 17.51 15.74 -7.28
N TRP A 218 16.39 15.09 -7.55
CA TRP A 218 15.84 15.01 -8.91
C TRP A 218 15.32 16.35 -9.41
N PHE A 219 14.79 17.20 -8.53
CA PHE A 219 14.44 18.58 -8.88
C PHE A 219 15.67 19.34 -9.38
N VAL A 220 16.79 19.26 -8.65
CA VAL A 220 18.06 19.88 -9.07
C VAL A 220 18.54 19.29 -10.41
N VAL A 221 18.56 17.97 -10.56
CA VAL A 221 18.97 17.31 -11.82
C VAL A 221 18.11 17.75 -13.00
N ILE A 222 16.79 17.82 -12.82
CA ILE A 222 15.85 18.27 -13.85
C ILE A 222 16.13 19.73 -14.21
N MET A 223 16.30 20.61 -13.22
CA MET A 223 16.62 22.02 -13.45
C MET A 223 17.89 22.20 -14.28
N PHE A 224 18.98 21.50 -13.94
CA PHE A 224 20.23 21.56 -14.71
C PHE A 224 20.09 20.92 -16.11
N SER A 225 19.26 19.88 -16.26
CA SER A 225 19.05 19.22 -17.55
C SER A 225 18.36 20.11 -18.58
N THR A 226 17.64 21.16 -18.16
CA THR A 226 17.01 22.13 -19.08
C THR A 226 18.03 22.84 -19.97
N ALA A 227 19.25 23.05 -19.48
CA ALA A 227 20.36 23.65 -20.26
C ALA A 227 20.94 22.70 -21.32
N LEU A 228 20.70 21.39 -21.21
CA LEU A 228 21.21 20.36 -22.11
C LEU A 228 20.21 19.98 -23.22
N GLY A 229 19.00 20.54 -23.18
CA GLY A 229 17.92 20.30 -24.15
C GLY A 229 16.86 19.29 -23.70
N GLY A 230 15.79 19.18 -24.49
CA GLY A 230 14.59 18.42 -24.12
C GLY A 230 14.81 16.93 -23.89
N THR A 231 15.75 16.29 -24.59
CA THR A 231 16.09 14.88 -24.40
C THR A 231 16.71 14.61 -23.03
N ALA A 232 17.53 15.52 -22.52
CA ALA A 232 18.13 15.41 -21.19
C ALA A 232 17.06 15.54 -20.09
N VAL A 233 16.09 16.45 -20.26
CA VAL A 233 14.94 16.61 -19.35
C VAL A 233 14.09 15.33 -19.31
N LEU A 234 13.75 14.77 -20.47
CA LEU A 234 12.99 13.52 -20.55
C LEU A 234 13.72 12.36 -19.86
N THR A 235 15.05 12.26 -20.07
CA THR A 235 15.87 11.24 -19.42
C THR A 235 15.87 11.41 -17.91
N ALA A 236 16.04 12.64 -17.40
CA ALA A 236 16.00 12.94 -15.98
C ALA A 236 14.63 12.60 -15.36
N LEU A 237 13.54 12.93 -16.05
CA LEU A 237 12.18 12.58 -15.62
C LEU A 237 11.96 11.06 -15.55
N CYS A 238 12.42 10.31 -16.56
CA CYS A 238 12.32 8.84 -16.56
C CYS A 238 13.10 8.21 -15.40
N LEU A 239 14.30 8.71 -15.12
CA LEU A 239 15.12 8.21 -14.01
C LEU A 239 14.53 8.59 -12.64
N ALA A 240 14.01 9.82 -12.49
CA ALA A 240 13.29 10.24 -11.30
C ALA A 240 12.07 9.35 -11.04
N PHE A 241 11.25 9.12 -12.07
CA PHE A 241 10.10 8.23 -12.00
C PHE A 241 10.51 6.82 -11.57
N THR A 242 11.55 6.26 -12.18
CA THR A 242 12.08 4.93 -11.85
C THR A 242 12.56 4.86 -10.39
N TYR A 243 13.24 5.90 -9.90
CA TYR A 243 13.67 6.01 -8.51
C TYR A 243 12.49 5.95 -7.54
N PHE A 244 11.44 6.76 -7.76
CA PHE A 244 10.27 6.78 -6.89
C PHE A 244 9.51 5.46 -6.93
N VAL A 245 9.32 4.88 -8.12
CA VAL A 245 8.69 3.55 -8.26
C VAL A 245 9.47 2.51 -7.48
N ALA A 246 10.80 2.45 -7.64
CA ALA A 246 11.64 1.50 -6.91
C ALA A 246 11.55 1.70 -5.39
N LEU A 247 11.56 2.95 -4.93
CA LEU A 247 11.45 3.29 -3.51
C LEU A 247 10.11 2.83 -2.93
N PHE A 248 8.98 3.19 -3.55
CA PHE A 248 7.66 2.81 -3.05
C PHE A 248 7.41 1.31 -3.12
N VAL A 249 7.87 0.64 -4.19
CA VAL A 249 7.80 -0.82 -4.33
C VAL A 249 8.57 -1.51 -3.21
N PHE A 250 9.80 -1.06 -2.95
CA PHE A 250 10.65 -1.65 -1.92
C PHE A 250 10.04 -1.51 -0.53
N PHE A 251 9.65 -0.29 -0.13
CA PHE A 251 9.09 -0.04 1.20
C PHE A 251 7.71 -0.69 1.37
N GLY A 252 6.87 -0.68 0.34
CA GLY A 252 5.58 -1.36 0.37
C GLY A 252 5.73 -2.87 0.58
N LEU A 253 6.70 -3.49 -0.09
CA LEU A 253 6.96 -4.92 0.09
C LEU A 253 7.56 -5.23 1.48
N VAL A 254 8.51 -4.42 1.95
CA VAL A 254 9.07 -4.55 3.31
C VAL A 254 7.96 -4.51 4.35
N ASN A 255 7.02 -3.57 4.23
CA ASN A 255 5.89 -3.46 5.16
C ASN A 255 4.94 -4.65 5.07
N ALA A 256 4.60 -5.12 3.87
CA ALA A 256 3.74 -6.29 3.70
C ALA A 256 4.35 -7.57 4.33
N VAL A 257 5.63 -7.84 4.07
CA VAL A 257 6.34 -9.01 4.61
C VAL A 257 6.49 -8.89 6.14
N PHE A 258 6.89 -7.71 6.63
CA PHE A 258 7.08 -7.46 8.06
C PHE A 258 5.76 -7.60 8.83
N ASN A 259 4.68 -6.98 8.36
CA ASN A 259 3.38 -7.05 9.02
C ASN A 259 2.83 -8.48 9.02
N THR A 260 3.10 -9.25 7.96
CA THR A 260 2.77 -10.67 7.92
C THR A 260 3.56 -11.47 8.95
N ALA A 261 4.88 -11.27 9.03
CA ALA A 261 5.74 -11.97 9.97
C ALA A 261 5.40 -11.64 11.44
N LEU A 262 5.10 -10.36 11.71
CA LEU A 262 4.69 -9.91 13.04
C LEU A 262 3.30 -10.43 13.42
N TYR A 263 2.38 -10.54 12.45
CA TYR A 263 1.09 -11.19 12.66
C TYR A 263 1.24 -12.66 13.06
N VAL A 264 2.07 -13.42 12.34
CA VAL A 264 2.38 -14.82 12.67
C VAL A 264 3.02 -14.94 14.05
N TYR A 265 3.96 -14.05 14.37
CA TYR A 265 4.59 -14.02 15.69
C TYR A 265 3.57 -13.75 16.82
N ALA A 266 2.64 -12.82 16.62
CA ALA A 266 1.62 -12.49 17.62
C ALA A 266 0.62 -13.62 17.88
N ASP A 267 0.40 -14.48 16.88
CA ASP A 267 -0.50 -15.63 16.95
C ASP A 267 0.21 -16.88 17.52
N THR A 268 1.45 -17.15 17.09
CA THR A 268 2.18 -18.39 17.41
C THR A 268 3.23 -18.25 18.52
N GLY A 269 3.62 -17.03 18.88
CA GLY A 269 4.72 -16.74 19.79
C GLY A 269 6.12 -17.04 19.24
N LYS A 270 6.22 -17.50 17.98
CA LYS A 270 7.48 -17.89 17.33
C LYS A 270 7.75 -17.00 16.12
N VAL A 271 9.01 -16.58 15.96
CA VAL A 271 9.42 -15.85 14.75
C VAL A 271 9.37 -16.85 13.59
N PRO A 272 8.65 -16.55 12.50
CA PRO A 272 8.59 -17.46 11.36
C PRO A 272 9.99 -17.70 10.80
N ALA A 273 10.27 -18.93 10.41
CA ALA A 273 11.53 -19.30 9.78
C ALA A 273 11.39 -19.26 8.26
N PHE A 274 12.43 -18.82 7.58
CA PHE A 274 12.52 -18.89 6.13
C PHE A 274 13.72 -19.75 5.75
N ASN A 275 13.45 -20.88 5.07
CA ASN A 275 14.49 -21.80 4.60
C ASN A 275 14.69 -21.64 3.09
N GLU A 276 15.91 -21.26 2.68
CA GLU A 276 16.29 -21.02 1.29
C GLU A 276 16.17 -22.27 0.40
N GLY A 277 16.28 -23.48 0.97
CA GLY A 277 16.18 -24.74 0.23
C GLY A 277 14.83 -24.92 -0.47
N VAL A 278 13.78 -24.25 0.03
CA VAL A 278 12.43 -24.25 -0.51
C VAL A 278 12.34 -23.54 -1.86
N LEU A 279 13.18 -22.51 -2.09
CA LEU A 279 13.26 -21.81 -3.37
C LEU A 279 14.02 -22.64 -4.42
N ASN A 280 15.12 -23.28 -4.01
CA ASN A 280 16.00 -24.03 -4.90
C ASN A 280 15.36 -25.30 -5.47
N GLY A 281 14.41 -25.92 -4.76
CA GLY A 281 13.69 -27.11 -5.24
C GLY A 281 12.69 -26.83 -6.39
N ALA A 282 12.20 -25.60 -6.53
CA ALA A 282 11.14 -25.27 -7.47
C ALA A 282 11.64 -24.89 -8.87
N PHE A 283 12.83 -24.28 -8.99
CA PHE A 283 13.45 -24.05 -10.30
C PHE A 283 13.93 -25.34 -10.98
N ARG A 284 13.95 -26.46 -10.26
CA ARG A 284 14.41 -27.76 -10.75
C ARG A 284 13.30 -28.67 -11.28
N LYS A 285 12.02 -28.31 -11.12
CA LYS A 285 10.86 -29.01 -11.70
C LYS A 285 10.24 -28.20 -12.82
N ARG A 286 10.99 -28.04 -13.91
CA ARG A 286 10.46 -27.82 -15.26
C ARG A 286 11.21 -28.75 -16.21
N HIS A 287 10.68 -29.96 -16.34
CA HIS A 287 10.88 -30.83 -17.50
C HIS A 287 9.50 -31.26 -17.97
#